data_AF-A0A527E5S8-F1
#
_entry.id   AF-A0A527E5S8-F1
#
_cell.length_a   1.000
_cell.length_b   1.000
_cell.length_c   1.000
_cell.angle_alpha   90.00
_cell.angle_beta   90.00
_cell.angle_gamma   90.00
#
_symmetry.space_group_name_H-M   'P 1'
#
loop_
_entity.id
_entity.type
_entity.pdbx_description
1 polymer ?
#
loop_
_entity_poly.entity_id
_entity_poly.type
_entity_poly.pdbx_seq_one_letter_code
_entity_poly.pdbx_strand_id
1 'polypeptide(L)'
;RDWPDYHSLSLADEEIFPVAGPSYLAKFGLPETVAELAMHRLIHLEEPYREAPNWDEWFAAAGTSLRNAERGLRINDYALVIQAVMEGQGISLGWRHLVERLVASGLLVP
;
A
#
# COMPACT_ATOMS: atom_id res chain seq x y z
N ARG A 1 -5.94 -12.03 -17.48
CA ARG A 1 -7.20 -12.01 -18.26
C ARG A 1 -6.83 -12.25 -19.71
N ASP A 2 -7.55 -13.13 -20.40
CA ASP A 2 -7.34 -13.40 -21.82
C ASP A 2 -8.35 -12.59 -22.64
N TRP A 3 -7.88 -11.80 -23.59
CA TRP A 3 -8.69 -10.89 -24.40
C TRP A 3 -8.58 -11.33 -25.86
N PRO A 4 -9.39 -12.31 -26.30
CA PRO A 4 -9.12 -13.10 -27.51
C PRO A 4 -9.14 -12.28 -28.81
N ASP A 5 -9.85 -11.16 -28.84
CA ASP A 5 -9.94 -10.27 -30.01
C ASP A 5 -8.90 -9.14 -30.00
N TYR A 6 -7.95 -9.16 -29.06
CA TYR A 6 -6.96 -8.10 -28.87
C TYR A 6 -5.53 -8.66 -28.81
N HIS A 7 -4.61 -7.93 -29.45
CA HIS A 7 -3.19 -8.10 -29.15
C HIS A 7 -2.88 -7.44 -27.82
N SER A 8 -2.53 -8.25 -26.83
CA SER A 8 -2.06 -7.77 -25.52
C SER A 8 -0.56 -7.99 -25.39
N LEU A 9 0.12 -6.99 -24.83
CA LEU A 9 1.53 -7.07 -24.49
C LEU A 9 1.65 -6.72 -23.00
N SER A 10 2.41 -7.53 -22.25
CA SER A 10 2.78 -7.15 -20.90
C SER A 10 3.68 -5.92 -20.97
N LEU A 11 3.27 -4.84 -20.32
CA LEU A 11 4.05 -3.60 -20.31
C LEU A 11 5.16 -3.66 -19.26
N ALA A 12 4.79 -4.01 -18.03
CA ALA A 12 5.66 -4.14 -16.88
C ALA A 12 4.95 -4.90 -15.76
N ASP A 13 5.73 -5.46 -14.84
CA ASP A 13 5.21 -6.07 -13.62
C ASP A 13 4.73 -5.00 -12.63
N GLU A 14 3.63 -5.27 -11.94
CA GLU A 14 3.10 -4.40 -10.90
C GLU A 14 3.74 -4.77 -9.55
N GLU A 15 4.60 -3.89 -9.03
CA GLU A 15 5.26 -4.09 -7.74
C GLU A 15 4.64 -3.20 -6.66
N ILE A 16 4.12 -3.82 -5.59
CA ILE A 16 3.38 -3.17 -4.51
C ILE A 16 3.96 -3.58 -3.16
N PHE A 17 4.23 -2.60 -2.30
CA PHE A 17 4.77 -2.81 -0.97
C PHE A 17 4.25 -1.77 0.03
N PRO A 18 4.31 -2.06 1.35
CA PRO A 18 3.92 -1.11 2.39
C PRO A 18 4.80 0.14 2.35
N VAL A 19 4.24 1.31 2.59
CA VAL A 19 4.99 2.56 2.75
C VAL A 19 4.46 3.36 3.93
N ALA A 20 5.36 3.98 4.67
CA ALA A 20 5.05 4.81 5.83
C ALA A 20 5.77 6.16 5.76
N GLY A 21 5.18 7.20 6.36
CA GLY A 21 5.90 8.45 6.61
C GLY A 21 6.92 8.29 7.74
N PRO A 22 8.11 8.92 7.67
CA PRO A 22 9.11 8.84 8.75
C PRO A 22 8.56 9.28 10.13
N SER A 23 7.67 10.28 10.14
CA SER A 23 7.03 10.79 11.35
C SER A 23 6.10 9.77 12.01
N TYR A 24 5.44 8.92 11.23
CA TYR A 24 4.61 7.82 11.73
C TYR A 24 5.48 6.77 12.41
N LEU A 25 6.54 6.32 11.75
CA LEU A 25 7.45 5.29 12.28
C LEU A 25 8.19 5.78 13.53
N ALA A 26 8.58 7.06 13.58
CA ALA A 26 9.18 7.65 14.78
C ALA A 26 8.26 7.59 16.01
N LYS A 27 6.93 7.61 15.80
CA LYS A 27 5.94 7.60 16.87
C LYS A 27 5.44 6.20 17.24
N PHE A 28 5.29 5.31 16.26
CA PHE A 28 4.64 4.02 16.43
C PHE A 28 5.57 2.82 16.26
N GLY A 29 6.83 3.04 15.89
CA GLY A 29 7.81 1.99 15.61
C GLY A 29 7.75 1.48 14.17
N LEU A 30 8.86 0.86 13.75
CA LEU A 30 8.95 0.11 12.50
C LEU A 30 8.52 -1.34 12.77
N PRO A 31 7.50 -1.88 12.09
CA PRO A 31 7.14 -3.28 12.24
C PRO A 31 8.26 -4.19 11.73
N GLU A 32 8.67 -5.17 12.54
CA GLU A 32 9.67 -6.18 12.16
C GLU A 32 9.04 -7.41 11.53
N THR A 33 7.73 -7.61 11.74
CA THR A 33 6.97 -8.75 11.20
C THR A 33 5.68 -8.31 10.50
N VAL A 34 5.18 -9.17 9.61
CA VAL A 34 3.87 -8.96 8.95
C VAL A 34 2.73 -8.91 9.97
N ALA A 35 2.85 -9.66 11.07
CA ALA A 35 1.87 -9.63 12.15
C ALA A 35 1.87 -8.29 12.89
N GLU A 36 3.05 -7.71 13.14
CA GLU A 36 3.16 -6.36 13.71
C GLU A 36 2.63 -5.30 12.74
N LEU A 37 2.95 -5.41 11.44
CA LEU A 37 2.41 -4.54 10.40
C LEU A 37 0.87 -4.52 10.43
N ALA A 38 0.23 -5.69 10.58
CA ALA A 38 -1.23 -5.78 10.70
C ALA A 38 -1.82 -5.09 11.95
N MET A 39 -0.99 -4.78 12.96
CA MET A 39 -1.41 -4.04 14.16
C MET A 39 -1.28 -2.52 14.01
N HIS A 40 -0.63 -2.02 12.95
CA HIS A 40 -0.52 -0.60 12.68
C HIS A 40 -1.83 -0.01 12.11
N ARG A 41 -1.84 1.32 11.98
CA ARG A 41 -2.92 2.05 11.28
C ARG A 41 -2.70 1.88 9.78
N LEU A 42 -3.52 1.03 9.16
CA LEU A 42 -3.47 0.77 7.73
C LEU A 42 -4.42 1.72 6.99
N ILE A 43 -3.91 2.39 5.95
CA ILE A 43 -4.66 3.25 5.05
C ILE A 43 -5.04 2.43 3.81
N HIS A 44 -6.30 2.55 3.41
CA HIS A 44 -6.92 1.76 2.36
C HIS A 44 -7.27 2.66 1.16
N LEU A 45 -6.86 2.23 -0.02
CA LEU A 45 -7.32 2.82 -1.28
C LEU A 45 -8.60 2.09 -1.71
N GLU A 46 -9.70 2.81 -1.84
CA GLU A 46 -10.99 2.29 -2.32
C GLU A 46 -11.37 2.93 -3.64
N GLU A 47 -10.95 2.32 -4.74
CA GLU A 47 -11.32 2.80 -6.07
C GLU A 47 -12.75 2.33 -6.44
N PRO A 48 -13.64 3.23 -6.90
CA PRO A 48 -15.03 2.88 -7.19
C PRO A 48 -15.22 2.05 -8.48
N TYR A 49 -14.24 2.09 -9.40
CA TYR A 49 -14.36 1.50 -10.74
C TYR A 49 -13.32 0.42 -11.05
N ARG A 50 -12.25 0.38 -10.26
CA ARG A 50 -11.17 -0.61 -10.36
C ARG A 50 -11.01 -1.24 -8.99
N GLU A 51 -10.81 -2.55 -8.94
CA GLU A 51 -10.39 -3.20 -7.70
C GLU A 51 -8.92 -2.87 -7.48
N ALA A 52 -8.67 -1.99 -6.50
CA ALA A 52 -7.32 -1.70 -6.05
C ALA A 52 -6.81 -2.86 -5.18
N PRO A 53 -5.52 -3.21 -5.27
CA PRO A 53 -4.89 -4.16 -4.37
C PRO A 53 -5.12 -3.75 -2.92
N ASN A 54 -5.65 -4.68 -2.13
CA ASN A 54 -6.02 -4.45 -0.75
C ASN A 54 -5.09 -5.18 0.23
N TRP A 55 -5.20 -4.84 1.51
CA TRP A 55 -4.36 -5.42 2.55
C TRP A 55 -4.54 -6.92 2.73
N ASP A 56 -5.75 -7.45 2.52
CA ASP A 56 -6.00 -8.89 2.63
C ASP A 56 -5.25 -9.66 1.53
N GLU A 57 -5.26 -9.14 0.29
CA GLU A 57 -4.50 -9.68 -0.83
C GLU A 57 -2.99 -9.60 -0.57
N TRP A 58 -2.51 -8.45 -0.07
CA TRP A 58 -1.10 -8.27 0.23
C TRP A 58 -0.63 -9.21 1.35
N PHE A 59 -1.42 -9.37 2.42
CA PHE A 59 -1.11 -10.31 3.51
C PHE A 59 -1.09 -11.76 3.07
N ALA A 60 -2.00 -12.15 2.17
CA ALA A 60 -2.00 -13.47 1.55
C ALA A 60 -0.76 -13.69 0.68
N ALA A 61 -0.37 -12.69 -0.12
CA ALA A 61 0.86 -12.72 -0.91
C ALA A 61 2.12 -12.77 -0.04
N ALA A 62 2.09 -12.16 1.14
CA ALA A 62 3.14 -12.24 2.16
C ALA A 62 3.15 -13.58 2.94
N GLY A 63 2.30 -14.55 2.57
CA GLY A 63 2.27 -15.89 3.16
C GLY A 63 1.51 -15.99 4.49
N THR A 64 0.69 -15.00 4.83
CA THR A 64 -0.09 -14.99 6.08
C THR A 64 -1.58 -15.14 5.81
N SER A 65 -2.31 -15.73 6.75
CA SER A 65 -3.78 -15.76 6.74
C SER A 65 -4.40 -14.61 7.54
N LEU A 66 -3.62 -13.55 7.80
CA LEU A 66 -4.11 -12.38 8.51
C LEU A 66 -5.15 -11.69 7.63
N ARG A 67 -6.26 -11.30 8.25
CA ARG A 67 -7.22 -10.40 7.64
C ARG A 67 -7.12 -9.07 8.34
N ASN A 68 -7.06 -8.01 7.56
CA ASN A 68 -7.20 -6.68 8.11
C ASN A 68 -8.66 -6.49 8.48
N ALA A 69 -8.94 -6.37 9.78
CA ALA A 69 -10.29 -6.20 10.28
C ALA A 69 -10.80 -4.78 10.00
N GLU A 70 -10.98 -4.41 8.73
CA GLU A 70 -11.66 -3.21 8.20
C GLU A 70 -11.35 -1.84 8.86
N ARG A 71 -10.29 -1.77 9.67
CA ARG A 71 -9.95 -0.61 10.48
C ARG A 71 -8.97 0.26 9.72
N GLY A 72 -9.18 1.57 9.81
CA GLY A 72 -8.27 2.56 9.26
C GLY A 72 -8.95 3.58 8.36
N LEU A 73 -8.13 4.46 7.81
CA LEU A 73 -8.56 5.52 6.91
C LEU A 73 -8.80 4.94 5.52
N ARG A 74 -9.98 5.19 4.94
CA ARG A 74 -10.35 4.77 3.59
C ARG A 74 -10.45 6.00 2.70
N ILE A 75 -9.77 5.98 1.57
CA ILE A 75 -9.68 7.10 0.64
C ILE A 75 -9.80 6.55 -0.78
N ASN A 76 -10.54 7.23 -1.64
CA ASN A 76 -10.78 6.81 -3.03
C ASN A 76 -9.88 7.51 -4.06
N ASP A 77 -8.87 8.24 -3.59
CA ASP A 77 -7.90 8.97 -4.39
C ASP A 77 -6.49 8.63 -3.90
N TYR A 78 -5.66 8.11 -4.79
CA TYR A 78 -4.33 7.65 -4.43
C TYR A 78 -3.37 8.79 -4.04
N ALA A 79 -3.51 9.98 -4.62
CA ALA A 79 -2.70 11.12 -4.22
C ALA A 79 -3.00 11.52 -2.77
N LEU A 80 -4.27 11.49 -2.37
CA LEU A 80 -4.67 11.73 -0.98
C LEU A 80 -4.19 10.63 -0.02
N VAL A 81 -4.14 9.36 -0.45
CA VAL A 81 -3.52 8.27 0.33
C VAL A 81 -2.05 8.60 0.62
N ILE A 82 -1.27 8.92 -0.40
CA ILE A 82 0.15 9.21 -0.24
C ILE A 82 0.39 10.46 0.61
N GLN A 83 -0.43 11.52 0.44
CA GLN A 83 -0.38 12.69 1.32
C GLN A 83 -0.64 12.29 2.79
N ALA A 84 -1.66 11.48 3.05
CA ALA A 84 -1.97 11.03 4.42
C ALA A 84 -0.81 10.22 5.04
N VAL A 85 -0.13 9.38 4.25
CA VAL A 85 1.05 8.64 4.69
C VAL A 85 2.21 9.58 5.03
N MET A 86 2.52 10.54 4.16
CA MET A 86 3.56 11.54 4.39
C MET A 86 3.29 12.39 5.65
N GLU A 87 2.02 12.73 5.90
CA GLU A 87 1.54 13.43 7.09
C GLU A 87 1.43 12.53 8.34
N GLY A 88 1.92 11.29 8.25
CA GLY A 88 2.04 10.38 9.38
C GLY A 88 0.72 9.82 9.89
N GLN A 89 -0.27 9.62 9.01
CA GLN A 89 -1.59 9.07 9.38
C GLN A 89 -1.64 7.55 9.44
N GLY A 90 -0.63 6.86 8.90
CA GLY A 90 -0.60 5.40 8.85
C GLY A 90 0.38 4.87 7.80
N ILE A 91 0.22 3.59 7.51
CA ILE A 91 0.93 2.83 6.49
C ILE A 91 -0.05 2.53 5.36
N SER A 92 0.33 2.75 4.11
CA SER A 92 -0.48 2.35 2.94
C SER A 92 0.26 1.34 2.08
N LEU A 93 -0.43 0.73 1.13
CA LEU A 93 0.23 0.09 -0.01
C LEU A 93 0.69 1.17 -1.00
N GLY A 94 1.90 0.99 -1.54
CA GLY A 94 2.52 1.88 -2.50
C GLY A 94 2.98 1.13 -3.74
N TRP A 95 2.69 1.69 -4.92
CA TRP A 95 3.22 1.18 -6.18
C TRP A 95 4.64 1.69 -6.37
N ARG A 96 5.59 0.78 -6.66
CA ARG A 96 7.01 1.12 -6.80
C ARG A 96 7.22 2.35 -7.68
N HIS A 97 6.69 2.31 -8.89
CA HIS A 97 6.87 3.36 -9.90
C HIS A 97 6.25 4.71 -9.52
N LEU A 98 5.32 4.75 -8.56
CA LEU A 98 4.70 5.98 -8.07
C LEU A 98 5.41 6.53 -6.83
N VAL A 99 5.95 5.66 -5.97
CA VAL A 99 6.53 6.05 -4.67
C VAL A 99 8.05 6.07 -4.64
N GLU A 100 8.74 5.51 -5.64
CA GLU A 100 10.20 5.37 -5.65
C GLU A 100 10.94 6.69 -5.38
N ARG A 101 10.49 7.79 -5.97
CA ARG A 101 11.12 9.11 -5.80
C ARG A 101 10.93 9.64 -4.39
N LEU A 102 9.76 9.39 -3.78
CA LEU A 102 9.45 9.80 -2.41
C LEU A 102 10.26 8.99 -1.40
N VAL A 103 10.44 7.69 -1.68
CA VAL A 103 11.34 6.82 -0.92
C VAL A 103 12.79 7.31 -1.04
N ALA A 104 13.26 7.57 -2.26
CA ALA A 104 14.62 8.06 -2.52
C ALA A 104 14.91 9.42 -1.85
N SER A 105 13.90 10.29 -1.71
CA SER A 105 14.03 11.57 -1.02
C SER A 105 13.83 11.49 0.51
N GLY A 106 13.54 10.30 1.05
CA GLY A 106 13.27 10.10 2.48
C GLY A 106 11.93 10.68 2.96
N LEU A 107 11.01 10.99 2.04
CA LEU A 107 9.64 11.41 2.38
C LEU A 107 8.75 10.23 2.74
N LEU A 108 9.09 9.04 2.23
CA LEU A 108 8.49 7.76 2.57
C LEU A 108 9.58 6.76 2.97
N VAL A 109 9.20 5.79 3.78
CA VAL A 109 10.00 4.61 4.15
C VAL A 109 9.25 3.37 3.66
N PRO A 110 9.91 2.48 2.89
CA PRO A 110 9.35 1.21 2.42
C PRO A 110 9.35 0.14 3.51
#